data_AF-A0A7J0D569-F1
#
_entry.id   AF-A0A7J0D569-F1
#
_cell.length_a   1.000
_cell.length_b   1.000
_cell.length_c   1.000
_cell.angle_alpha   90.00
_cell.angle_beta   90.00
_cell.angle_gamma   90.00
#
_symmetry.space_group_name_H-M   'P 1'
#
loop_
_entity.id
_entity.type
_entity.pdbx_description
1 polymer ?
#
loop_
_entity_poly.entity_id
_entity_poly.type
_entity_poly.pdbx_seq_one_letter_code
_entity_poly.pdbx_strand_id
1 'polypeptide(L)'
;MLLPLGPSRPYRPRSWRVATRWNSAVAGGVEEGTEGTEDLESGARGVTPPNQRTASYTHSERQSLQSLLVARVPADQLIPSQEPQGPTVCNLTDEDNYVQRRSESPPSGLDGRVVPPLVLARWCAGNGWPVHPLAPGMKTPPGNCPDCKAQRHDPRTCPCPDAGRPCHGFHAGTTDRRNIDSWWTASPNSGVGVACGPANLIVIDIDAHSASAPDRSRLLPGIPIHDSVDLDGLASGFDTMALLAAYRQQVDPAKDTTTLRVRTPSGGLHVWYRLATSKIRYRSSAGSSPKVALAWQVDVRAEGGYIVAPTTRTRQGTYEPVGAVRHPAPLPAWLASELARTGHVVEPQQAPTTTIPRARGTRSPRAAHRVLDPLLDEVARCGTVPEGAAFTEKLNRAAFTAGGLAAAGHLDESAIRELLTATAHTARPWQTSHNEKIIHDGLAAGASRPLHLKGRS
;
A
#
# COMPACT_ATOMS: atom_id res chain seq x y z
N MET A 1 -23.76 -13.85 28.86
CA MET A 1 -22.45 -13.81 29.51
C MET A 1 -21.40 -13.88 28.41
N LEU A 2 -20.93 -12.73 27.91
CA LEU A 2 -19.93 -12.64 26.85
C LEU A 2 -18.55 -12.57 27.50
N LEU A 3 -17.71 -13.55 27.24
CA LEU A 3 -16.31 -13.55 27.69
C LEU A 3 -15.54 -12.43 26.95
N PRO A 4 -14.72 -11.64 27.63
CA PRO A 4 -13.91 -10.61 26.99
C PRO A 4 -12.83 -11.27 26.13
N LEU A 5 -12.71 -10.82 24.88
CA LEU A 5 -11.55 -11.12 24.03
C LEU A 5 -10.32 -10.53 24.72
N GLY A 6 -9.44 -11.40 25.23
CA GLY A 6 -8.18 -10.98 25.83
C GLY A 6 -7.29 -10.25 24.81
N PRO A 7 -6.33 -9.42 25.27
CA PRO A 7 -5.46 -8.68 24.38
C PRO A 7 -4.71 -9.64 23.45
N SER A 8 -4.76 -9.33 22.15
CA SER A 8 -4.01 -10.03 21.11
C SER A 8 -2.54 -10.10 21.50
N ARG A 9 -1.97 -11.31 21.54
CA ARG A 9 -0.55 -11.53 21.84
C ARG A 9 0.31 -10.71 20.88
N PRO A 10 1.39 -10.05 21.33
CA PRO A 10 2.29 -9.33 20.44
C PRO A 10 2.90 -10.30 19.43
N TYR A 11 2.82 -9.95 18.14
CA TYR A 11 3.48 -10.67 17.05
C TYR A 11 4.98 -10.87 17.37
N ARG A 12 5.45 -12.12 17.31
CA ARG A 12 6.87 -12.44 17.43
C ARG A 12 7.45 -12.56 16.02
N PRO A 13 8.35 -11.65 15.60
CA PRO A 13 8.90 -11.66 14.26
C PRO A 13 9.73 -12.92 14.00
N ARG A 14 9.45 -13.58 12.88
CA ARG A 14 10.29 -14.67 12.36
C ARG A 14 11.49 -14.08 11.60
N SER A 15 12.57 -14.86 11.52
CA SER A 15 13.70 -14.56 10.63
C SER A 15 13.66 -15.52 9.46
N TRP A 16 13.36 -14.99 8.27
CA TRP A 16 13.49 -15.74 7.04
C TRP A 16 14.96 -15.72 6.62
N ARG A 17 15.61 -16.89 6.62
CA ARG A 17 16.92 -17.04 6.00
C ARG A 17 16.70 -17.48 4.56
N VAL A 18 16.99 -16.60 3.61
CA VAL A 18 17.05 -17.00 2.20
C VAL A 18 18.30 -17.85 2.04
N ALA A 19 18.11 -19.15 1.78
CA ALA A 19 19.22 -20.04 1.46
C ALA A 19 19.93 -19.53 0.20
N THR A 20 21.26 -19.66 0.17
CA THR A 20 22.16 -19.23 -0.92
C THR A 20 21.75 -19.75 -2.31
N ARG A 21 20.84 -20.73 -2.38
CA ARG A 21 20.30 -21.33 -3.61
C ARG A 21 19.29 -20.47 -4.39
N TRP A 22 18.78 -19.35 -3.87
CA TRP A 22 17.86 -18.48 -4.64
C TRP A 22 18.49 -17.92 -5.94
N ASN A 23 19.83 -17.78 -6.00
CA ASN A 23 20.53 -17.25 -7.17
C ASN A 23 21.09 -18.32 -8.13
N SER A 24 21.03 -19.61 -7.78
CA SER A 24 21.62 -20.67 -8.63
C SER A 24 20.68 -21.19 -9.74
N ALA A 25 19.39 -20.83 -9.71
CA ALA A 25 18.39 -21.37 -10.64
C ALA A 25 18.14 -20.49 -11.89
N VAL A 26 18.88 -19.39 -12.08
CA VAL A 26 18.78 -18.52 -13.28
C VAL A 26 19.99 -18.68 -14.22
N ALA A 27 21.00 -19.47 -13.84
CA ALA A 27 22.25 -19.63 -14.60
C ALA A 27 22.52 -21.06 -15.12
N GLY A 28 21.53 -21.96 -15.10
CA GLY A 28 21.69 -23.36 -15.52
C GLY A 28 20.76 -23.73 -16.68
N GLY A 29 20.92 -23.07 -17.82
CA GLY A 29 20.19 -23.36 -19.06
C GLY A 29 21.14 -23.54 -20.23
N VAL A 30 22.07 -24.49 -20.12
CA VAL A 30 22.77 -25.08 -21.27
C VAL A 30 22.77 -26.58 -21.03
N GLU A 31 21.90 -27.28 -21.74
CA GLU A 31 21.87 -28.73 -21.82
C GLU A 31 23.10 -29.21 -22.59
N GLU A 32 23.92 -30.06 -21.96
CA GLU A 32 24.66 -31.10 -22.67
C GLU A 32 24.27 -32.43 -22.03
N GLY A 33 23.51 -33.22 -22.79
CA GLY A 33 23.14 -34.57 -22.41
C GLY A 33 24.28 -35.54 -22.69
N THR A 34 24.46 -36.51 -21.80
CA THR A 34 25.00 -37.83 -22.13
C THR A 34 24.38 -38.87 -21.21
N GLU A 35 23.95 -39.95 -21.85
CA GLU A 35 23.33 -41.17 -21.33
C GLU A 35 24.26 -42.02 -20.44
N GLY A 36 23.65 -43.01 -19.75
CA GLY A 36 24.32 -44.20 -19.20
C GLY A 36 23.85 -44.52 -17.78
N THR A 37 22.74 -45.28 -17.60
CA THR A 37 22.66 -46.76 -17.47
C THR A 37 22.93 -47.31 -16.06
N GLU A 38 21.97 -48.12 -15.59
CA GLU A 38 22.11 -49.26 -14.65
C GLU A 38 22.37 -48.90 -13.16
N ASP A 39 21.88 -49.61 -12.13
CA ASP A 39 20.95 -50.72 -11.99
C ASP A 39 20.61 -50.88 -10.48
N LEU A 40 19.42 -51.42 -10.22
CA LEU A 40 19.08 -52.43 -9.18
C LEU A 40 19.14 -52.17 -7.64
N GLU A 41 18.12 -52.79 -7.03
CA GLU A 41 17.97 -53.32 -5.66
C GLU A 41 17.62 -52.34 -4.52
N SER A 42 16.37 -52.32 -4.01
CA SER A 42 15.66 -53.30 -3.16
C SER A 42 16.13 -53.32 -1.70
N GLY A 43 15.19 -53.17 -0.75
CA GLY A 43 15.48 -53.35 0.67
C GLY A 43 14.52 -52.60 1.61
N ALA A 44 13.41 -53.24 1.95
CA ALA A 44 12.42 -52.74 2.89
C ALA A 44 12.75 -53.06 4.36
N ARG A 45 12.08 -52.31 5.25
CA ARG A 45 11.70 -52.58 6.67
C ARG A 45 12.56 -51.94 7.77
N GLY A 46 11.92 -51.03 8.51
CA GLY A 46 11.41 -51.39 9.83
C GLY A 46 11.98 -50.68 11.08
N VAL A 47 11.06 -50.04 11.81
CA VAL A 47 10.94 -50.05 13.29
C VAL A 47 11.80 -49.06 14.12
N THR A 48 11.15 -47.94 14.47
CA THR A 48 10.97 -47.23 15.78
C THR A 48 12.10 -47.05 16.82
N PRO A 49 12.02 -45.96 17.64
CA PRO A 49 13.16 -45.26 18.25
C PRO A 49 13.38 -45.58 19.74
N PRO A 50 14.41 -45.00 20.37
CA PRO A 50 14.35 -44.73 21.80
C PRO A 50 14.67 -43.27 22.17
N ASN A 51 13.70 -42.73 22.90
CA ASN A 51 13.80 -42.19 24.24
C ASN A 51 14.61 -40.90 24.54
N GLN A 52 13.84 -40.01 25.16
CA GLN A 52 14.20 -38.81 25.88
C GLN A 52 15.25 -39.09 26.97
N ARG A 53 16.26 -38.22 27.07
CA ARG A 53 16.91 -37.90 28.35
C ARG A 53 16.94 -36.39 28.52
N THR A 54 16.29 -36.00 29.61
CA THR A 54 16.40 -34.72 30.29
C THR A 54 17.83 -34.52 30.79
N ALA A 55 18.41 -33.36 30.51
CA ALA A 55 19.58 -32.85 31.21
C ALA A 55 19.40 -31.35 31.44
N SER A 56 19.23 -31.03 32.71
CA SER A 56 19.24 -29.73 33.37
C SER A 56 20.47 -28.91 32.97
N TYR A 57 20.24 -27.69 32.49
CA TYR A 57 21.28 -26.67 32.31
C TYR A 57 21.35 -25.79 33.55
N THR A 58 22.46 -25.89 34.28
CA THR A 58 22.88 -24.91 35.27
C THR A 58 23.59 -23.73 34.59
N HIS A 59 23.38 -22.57 35.20
CA HIS A 59 23.82 -21.25 34.79
C HIS A 59 25.29 -21.04 35.17
N SER A 60 26.21 -20.88 34.21
CA SER A 60 27.51 -20.22 34.42
C SER A 60 28.28 -20.11 33.10
N GLU A 61 28.89 -18.95 32.86
CA GLU A 61 30.00 -18.69 31.93
C GLU A 61 29.76 -18.77 30.42
N ARG A 62 29.66 -17.59 29.79
CA ARG A 62 30.32 -17.28 28.50
C ARG A 62 30.35 -15.77 28.25
N GLN A 63 31.37 -15.12 28.80
CA GLN A 63 32.04 -14.00 28.14
C GLN A 63 33.01 -14.56 27.10
N SER A 64 33.30 -13.74 26.08
CA SER A 64 34.32 -13.93 25.05
C SER A 64 33.98 -14.91 23.92
N LEU A 65 33.77 -14.35 22.73
CA LEU A 65 34.48 -14.70 21.49
C LEU A 65 34.03 -13.72 20.39
N GLN A 66 34.74 -12.60 20.29
CA GLN A 66 34.63 -11.62 19.22
C GLN A 66 36.02 -11.49 18.59
N SER A 67 36.30 -12.25 17.54
CA SER A 67 37.45 -12.01 16.66
C SER A 67 37.50 -12.99 15.48
N LEU A 68 37.87 -12.45 14.32
CA LEU A 68 38.37 -13.07 13.07
C LEU A 68 37.35 -13.24 11.92
N LEU A 69 37.25 -12.21 11.08
CA LEU A 69 37.83 -12.23 9.71
C LEU A 69 37.80 -10.79 9.14
N VAL A 70 38.97 -10.14 9.06
CA VAL A 70 39.20 -8.93 8.24
C VAL A 70 40.29 -9.30 7.24
N ALA A 71 39.93 -9.35 5.97
CA ALA A 71 40.90 -9.48 4.88
C ALA A 71 41.63 -8.13 4.71
N ARG A 72 42.96 -8.16 4.81
CA ARG A 72 43.86 -7.02 4.55
C ARG A 72 44.07 -6.88 3.04
N VAL A 73 43.87 -5.68 2.50
CA VAL A 73 44.36 -5.28 1.17
C VAL A 73 45.73 -4.60 1.35
N PRO A 74 46.78 -4.98 0.59
CA PRO A 74 48.11 -4.39 0.73
C PRO A 74 48.18 -2.95 0.21
N ALA A 75 48.98 -2.14 0.90
CA ALA A 75 49.11 -0.70 0.73
C ALA A 75 50.21 -0.37 -0.28
N ASP A 76 49.93 -0.40 -1.58
CA ASP A 76 50.83 0.13 -2.64
C ASP A 76 50.09 0.66 -3.88
N GLN A 77 48.84 1.14 -3.73
CA GLN A 77 48.11 1.85 -4.81
C GLN A 77 47.47 3.17 -4.33
N LEU A 78 48.28 4.05 -3.75
CA LEU A 78 47.89 5.44 -3.50
C LEU A 78 48.12 6.28 -4.76
N ILE A 79 47.02 6.59 -5.46
CA ILE A 79 46.98 7.63 -6.50
C ILE A 79 46.83 8.99 -5.78
N PRO A 80 47.57 10.06 -6.17
CA PRO A 80 47.57 11.32 -5.44
C PRO A 80 46.21 12.03 -5.48
N SER A 81 45.72 12.45 -4.31
CA SER A 81 44.53 13.28 -4.15
C SER A 81 44.72 14.64 -4.83
N GLN A 82 43.98 14.89 -5.91
CA GLN A 82 43.72 16.26 -6.36
C GLN A 82 42.51 16.81 -5.60
N GLU A 83 42.70 17.93 -4.92
CA GLU A 83 41.62 18.71 -4.32
C GLU A 83 40.65 19.20 -5.42
N PRO A 84 39.35 18.89 -5.35
CA PRO A 84 38.39 19.59 -6.18
C PRO A 84 38.08 20.95 -5.54
N GLN A 85 38.43 22.00 -6.27
CA GLN A 85 38.04 23.37 -5.98
C GLN A 85 36.53 23.45 -5.71
N GLY A 86 36.17 24.15 -4.62
CA GLY A 86 34.80 24.23 -4.13
C GLY A 86 33.82 24.76 -5.18
N PRO A 87 32.59 24.22 -5.26
CA PRO A 87 31.60 24.76 -6.16
C PRO A 87 31.04 26.07 -5.59
N THR A 88 31.07 27.06 -6.46
CA THR A 88 30.36 28.33 -6.44
C THR A 88 28.92 28.18 -5.93
N VAL A 89 28.54 29.11 -5.05
CA VAL A 89 27.20 29.29 -4.48
C VAL A 89 26.13 29.29 -5.58
N CYS A 90 25.27 28.27 -5.59
CA CYS A 90 24.01 28.25 -6.35
C CYS A 90 22.95 27.37 -5.66
N ASN A 91 21.95 28.06 -5.11
CA ASN A 91 20.53 27.71 -4.92
C ASN A 91 20.11 26.45 -4.12
N LEU A 92 19.62 26.74 -2.91
CA LEU A 92 18.69 26.02 -2.03
C LEU A 92 18.04 24.76 -2.63
N THR A 93 18.33 23.60 -2.05
CA THR A 93 17.67 22.33 -2.37
C THR A 93 16.46 22.09 -1.46
N ASP A 94 15.48 21.28 -1.91
CA ASP A 94 14.28 20.92 -1.13
C ASP A 94 14.59 20.26 0.23
N GLU A 95 15.77 19.65 0.38
CA GLU A 95 16.24 19.06 1.65
C GLU A 95 16.47 20.12 2.73
N ASP A 96 17.04 21.28 2.39
CA ASP A 96 17.25 22.39 3.34
C ASP A 96 15.92 22.99 3.81
N ASN A 97 14.94 23.09 2.91
CA ASN A 97 13.57 23.53 3.23
C ASN A 97 12.80 22.51 4.10
N TYR A 98 13.10 21.22 4.01
CA TYR A 98 12.52 20.21 4.91
C TYR A 98 13.19 20.22 6.29
N VAL A 99 14.52 20.36 6.35
CA VAL A 99 15.27 20.47 7.60
C VAL A 99 14.91 21.74 8.37
N GLN A 100 14.67 22.86 7.69
CA GLN A 100 14.23 24.11 8.34
C GLN A 100 12.80 24.05 8.91
N ARG A 101 11.91 23.18 8.40
CA ARG A 101 10.55 22.98 8.92
C ARG A 101 10.49 22.16 10.22
N ARG A 102 11.63 21.68 10.74
CA ARG A 102 11.74 20.88 11.97
C ARG A 102 11.54 21.66 13.29
N SER A 103 10.98 22.87 13.27
CA SER A 103 10.98 23.75 14.45
C SER A 103 9.98 23.36 15.54
N GLU A 104 9.05 22.42 15.30
CA GLU A 104 8.08 21.99 16.31
C GLU A 104 8.49 20.67 16.98
N SER A 105 8.96 20.78 18.22
CA SER A 105 9.14 19.63 19.10
C SER A 105 7.87 18.78 19.16
N PRO A 106 7.97 17.45 19.13
CA PRO A 106 6.82 16.58 19.34
C PRO A 106 6.06 16.99 20.62
N PRO A 107 4.72 17.06 20.61
CA PRO A 107 3.97 17.37 21.80
C PRO A 107 4.35 16.38 22.90
N SER A 108 4.58 16.91 24.11
CA SER A 108 4.85 16.13 25.31
C SER A 108 3.71 15.13 25.51
N GLY A 109 3.94 13.87 25.14
CA GLY A 109 2.88 12.87 25.10
C GLY A 109 3.02 11.78 24.04
N LEU A 110 4.01 11.84 23.15
CA LEU A 110 4.39 10.67 22.36
C LEU A 110 5.07 9.55 23.19
N ASP A 111 5.13 9.73 24.51
CA ASP A 111 5.55 8.75 25.52
C ASP A 111 4.34 8.24 26.34
N GLY A 112 3.23 7.90 25.67
CA GLY A 112 2.09 7.19 26.28
C GLY A 112 1.07 8.06 27.03
N ARG A 113 1.09 9.39 26.90
CA ARG A 113 0.03 10.28 27.44
C ARG A 113 -1.03 10.58 26.37
N VAL A 114 -2.25 10.86 26.80
CA VAL A 114 -3.34 11.27 25.89
C VAL A 114 -3.02 12.66 25.33
N VAL A 115 -2.72 12.73 24.03
CA VAL A 115 -2.51 13.99 23.32
C VAL A 115 -3.86 14.49 22.81
N PRO A 116 -4.29 15.74 23.12
CA PRO A 116 -5.51 16.29 22.56
C PRO A 116 -5.45 16.33 21.02
N PRO A 117 -6.52 15.94 20.31
CA PRO A 117 -6.48 15.87 18.84
C PRO A 117 -6.08 17.17 18.15
N LEU A 118 -6.49 18.34 18.68
CA LEU A 118 -6.07 19.65 18.16
C LEU A 118 -4.54 19.85 18.25
N VAL A 119 -3.94 19.44 19.36
CA VAL A 119 -2.49 19.56 19.58
C VAL A 119 -1.74 18.68 18.59
N LEU A 120 -2.22 17.44 18.39
CA LEU A 120 -1.67 16.53 17.39
C LEU A 120 -1.82 17.07 15.97
N ALA A 121 -3.00 17.59 15.61
CA ALA A 121 -3.28 18.16 14.30
C ALA A 121 -2.36 19.35 13.99
N ARG A 122 -2.16 20.25 14.96
CA ARG A 122 -1.22 21.38 14.86
C ARG A 122 0.21 20.90 14.66
N TRP A 123 0.66 19.91 15.44
CA TRP A 123 2.01 19.37 15.30
C TRP A 123 2.24 18.72 13.91
N CYS A 124 1.28 17.92 13.42
CA CYS A 124 1.37 17.36 12.07
C CYS A 124 1.45 18.48 11.01
N ALA A 125 0.60 19.51 11.12
CA ALA A 125 0.64 20.65 10.22
C ALA A 125 1.95 21.44 10.29
N GLY A 126 2.54 21.59 11.48
CA GLY A 126 3.86 22.20 11.68
C GLY A 126 4.99 21.43 10.99
N ASN A 127 4.84 20.12 10.82
CA ASN A 127 5.74 19.28 10.02
C ASN A 127 5.45 19.33 8.52
N GLY A 128 4.52 20.18 8.08
CA GLY A 128 4.09 20.27 6.69
C GLY A 128 3.22 19.11 6.23
N TRP A 129 2.58 18.37 7.15
CA TRP A 129 1.68 17.27 6.82
C TRP A 129 0.23 17.77 6.84
N PRO A 130 -0.44 17.88 5.68
CA PRO A 130 -1.82 18.36 5.64
C PRO A 130 -2.75 17.39 6.38
N VAL A 131 -3.50 17.91 7.35
CA VAL A 131 -4.40 17.14 8.21
C VAL A 131 -5.86 17.36 7.86
N HIS A 132 -6.70 16.38 8.18
CA HIS A 132 -8.15 16.49 8.12
C HIS A 132 -8.79 15.76 9.31
N PRO A 133 -10.01 16.13 9.73
CA PRO A 133 -10.69 15.44 10.81
C PRO A 133 -11.15 14.05 10.37
N LEU A 134 -11.10 13.11 11.32
CA LEU A 134 -11.77 11.82 11.26
C LEU A 134 -13.01 11.88 12.16
N ALA A 135 -14.08 11.20 11.76
CA ALA A 135 -15.28 11.12 12.59
C ALA A 135 -14.92 10.55 13.98
N PRO A 136 -15.52 11.05 15.08
CA PRO A 136 -15.13 10.65 16.43
C PRO A 136 -15.12 9.12 16.63
N GLY A 137 -13.97 8.60 17.05
CA GLY A 137 -13.73 7.17 17.25
C GLY A 137 -13.62 6.33 15.97
N MET A 138 -13.59 6.95 14.79
CA MET A 138 -13.51 6.26 13.50
C MET A 138 -12.16 6.48 12.83
N LYS A 139 -11.82 5.58 11.90
CA LYS A 139 -10.68 5.75 10.98
C LYS A 139 -11.06 6.46 9.68
N THR A 140 -12.31 6.89 9.54
CA THR A 140 -12.86 7.50 8.33
C THR A 140 -13.25 8.97 8.57
N PRO A 141 -13.13 9.86 7.57
CA PRO A 141 -13.61 11.24 7.64
C PRO A 141 -15.09 11.33 8.01
N PRO A 142 -15.54 12.47 8.57
CA PRO A 142 -16.96 12.78 8.65
C PRO A 142 -17.58 12.85 7.24
N GLY A 143 -18.90 12.65 7.16
CA GLY A 143 -19.61 12.74 5.90
C GLY A 143 -19.60 14.17 5.33
N ASN A 144 -19.66 14.28 4.01
CA ASN A 144 -19.75 15.55 3.28
C ASN A 144 -20.94 16.43 3.75
N CYS A 145 -20.86 17.73 3.47
CA CYS A 145 -22.01 18.64 3.65
C CYS A 145 -23.20 18.21 2.77
N PRO A 146 -24.43 18.69 3.05
CA PRO A 146 -25.63 18.33 2.28
C PRO A 146 -25.47 18.52 0.76
N ASP A 147 -24.90 19.64 0.31
CA ASP A 147 -24.74 19.94 -1.12
C ASP A 147 -23.79 18.95 -1.80
N CYS A 148 -22.62 18.70 -1.19
CA CYS A 148 -21.65 17.72 -1.68
C CYS A 148 -22.13 16.28 -1.58
N LYS A 149 -23.17 15.99 -0.78
CA LYS A 149 -23.85 14.69 -0.76
C LYS A 149 -24.89 14.58 -1.88
N ALA A 150 -25.65 15.65 -2.11
CA ALA A 150 -26.69 15.69 -3.12
C ALA A 150 -26.12 15.72 -4.55
N GLN A 151 -24.97 16.37 -4.74
CA GLN A 151 -24.33 16.52 -6.04
C GLN A 151 -22.89 16.00 -6.00
N ARG A 152 -22.67 14.84 -6.64
CA ARG A 152 -21.32 14.31 -6.83
C ARG A 152 -20.54 15.19 -7.82
N HIS A 153 -19.36 15.62 -7.41
CA HIS A 153 -18.43 16.41 -8.22
C HIS A 153 -17.00 16.05 -7.84
N ASP A 154 -16.03 16.46 -8.66
CA ASP A 154 -14.62 16.24 -8.39
C ASP A 154 -14.19 17.02 -7.13
N PRO A 155 -13.66 16.36 -6.08
CA PRO A 155 -13.17 17.02 -4.87
C PRO A 155 -12.20 18.17 -5.13
N ARG A 156 -11.40 18.11 -6.21
CA ARG A 156 -10.41 19.14 -6.58
C ARG A 156 -11.05 20.45 -7.04
N THR A 157 -12.32 20.40 -7.44
CA THR A 157 -13.12 21.55 -7.90
C THR A 157 -14.15 21.99 -6.88
N CYS A 158 -14.20 21.32 -5.72
CA CYS A 158 -15.15 21.64 -4.67
C CYS A 158 -14.78 22.99 -4.04
N PRO A 159 -15.73 23.93 -3.84
CA PRO A 159 -15.45 25.20 -3.16
C PRO A 159 -15.37 25.06 -1.62
N CYS A 160 -15.69 23.88 -1.07
CA CYS A 160 -15.72 23.68 0.38
C CYS A 160 -14.36 23.80 1.06
N PRO A 161 -13.27 23.18 0.56
CA PRO A 161 -11.94 23.33 1.15
C PRO A 161 -11.48 24.79 1.18
N ASP A 162 -11.71 25.54 0.09
CA ASP A 162 -11.37 26.97 0.01
C ASP A 162 -12.15 27.82 1.00
N ALA A 163 -13.40 27.42 1.29
CA ALA A 163 -14.24 28.01 2.34
C ALA A 163 -13.92 27.48 3.75
N GLY A 164 -12.81 26.74 3.93
CA GLY A 164 -12.38 26.21 5.22
C GLY A 164 -13.27 25.09 5.77
N ARG A 165 -13.97 24.33 4.91
CA ARG A 165 -14.80 23.18 5.33
C ARG A 165 -14.09 21.86 5.03
N PRO A 166 -14.13 20.85 5.93
CA PRO A 166 -13.43 19.58 5.76
C PRO A 166 -14.20 18.58 4.85
N CYS A 167 -14.83 19.06 3.79
CA CYS A 167 -15.54 18.20 2.84
C CYS A 167 -14.57 17.37 2.00
N HIS A 168 -14.99 16.18 1.59
CA HIS A 168 -14.18 15.23 0.82
C HIS A 168 -12.94 14.71 1.57
N GLY A 169 -12.95 14.79 2.91
CA GLY A 169 -11.96 14.14 3.77
C GLY A 169 -10.53 14.59 3.49
N PHE A 170 -9.66 13.65 3.12
CA PHE A 170 -8.25 13.92 2.87
C PHE A 170 -7.99 14.86 1.68
N HIS A 171 -8.95 15.01 0.76
CA HIS A 171 -8.85 16.02 -0.30
C HIS A 171 -8.94 17.45 0.23
N ALA A 172 -9.55 17.66 1.40
CA ALA A 172 -9.51 18.93 2.13
C ALA A 172 -8.35 19.02 3.12
N GLY A 173 -7.40 18.08 3.11
CA GLY A 173 -6.27 18.11 4.03
C GLY A 173 -5.53 19.44 3.96
N THR A 174 -5.25 20.05 5.11
CA THR A 174 -4.66 21.40 5.18
C THR A 174 -3.59 21.52 6.25
N THR A 175 -2.67 22.45 6.06
CA THR A 175 -1.74 22.93 7.10
C THR A 175 -2.12 24.31 7.63
N ASP A 176 -3.22 24.91 7.14
CA ASP A 176 -3.71 26.19 7.63
C ASP A 176 -4.24 26.05 9.06
N ARG A 177 -3.55 26.71 10.00
CA ARG A 177 -3.90 26.72 11.41
C ARG A 177 -5.31 27.23 11.68
N ARG A 178 -5.84 28.18 10.87
CA ARG A 178 -7.19 28.70 11.07
C ARG A 178 -8.25 27.62 10.83
N ASN A 179 -8.09 26.86 9.76
CA ASN A 179 -8.97 25.74 9.42
C ASN A 179 -8.88 24.64 10.49
N ILE A 180 -7.65 24.26 10.88
CA ILE A 180 -7.41 23.26 11.92
C ILE A 180 -8.07 23.67 13.24
N ASP A 181 -7.83 24.89 13.69
CA ASP A 181 -8.40 25.40 14.94
C ASP A 181 -9.93 25.39 14.87
N SER A 182 -10.51 25.89 13.77
CA SER A 182 -11.96 25.90 13.57
C SER A 182 -12.57 24.48 13.62
N TRP A 183 -11.96 23.51 12.93
CA TRP A 183 -12.49 22.15 12.85
C TRP A 183 -12.49 21.43 14.19
N TRP A 184 -11.41 21.54 14.94
CA TRP A 184 -11.30 20.90 16.25
C TRP A 184 -11.95 21.69 17.38
N THR A 185 -12.19 23.00 17.23
CA THR A 185 -13.12 23.72 18.12
C THR A 185 -14.55 23.24 17.91
N ALA A 186 -14.98 23.05 16.66
CA ALA A 186 -16.33 22.55 16.36
C ALA A 186 -16.52 21.07 16.73
N SER A 187 -15.47 20.26 16.62
CA SER A 187 -15.51 18.83 16.98
C SER A 187 -14.23 18.38 17.72
N PRO A 188 -14.13 18.65 19.03
CA PRO A 188 -12.91 18.37 19.81
C PRO A 188 -12.50 16.90 19.85
N ASN A 189 -13.46 15.99 19.67
CA ASN A 189 -13.25 14.54 19.71
C ASN A 189 -12.98 13.91 18.33
N SER A 190 -12.87 14.72 17.28
CA SER A 190 -12.48 14.22 15.95
C SER A 190 -11.06 13.68 15.98
N GLY A 191 -10.84 12.51 15.38
CA GLY A 191 -9.50 11.95 15.20
C GLY A 191 -8.71 12.75 14.16
N VAL A 192 -7.40 12.51 14.06
CA VAL A 192 -6.52 13.22 13.11
C VAL A 192 -6.13 12.28 11.97
N GLY A 193 -6.50 12.64 10.74
CA GLY A 193 -6.03 12.01 9.52
C GLY A 193 -4.96 12.87 8.83
N VAL A 194 -4.01 12.24 8.14
CA VAL A 194 -2.94 12.89 7.37
C VAL A 194 -3.06 12.51 5.90
N ALA A 195 -3.19 13.50 5.01
CA ALA A 195 -3.23 13.30 3.57
C ALA A 195 -1.82 13.02 3.03
N CYS A 196 -1.57 11.80 2.55
CA CYS A 196 -0.20 11.32 2.30
C CYS A 196 0.46 11.99 1.08
N GLY A 197 -0.27 12.09 -0.04
CA GLY A 197 0.23 12.71 -1.28
C GLY A 197 0.73 14.14 -1.06
N PRO A 198 -0.13 15.09 -0.61
CA PRO A 198 0.28 16.46 -0.30
C PRO A 198 1.38 16.58 0.77
N ALA A 199 1.49 15.61 1.68
CA ALA A 199 2.55 15.56 2.69
C ALA A 199 3.90 15.05 2.15
N ASN A 200 3.98 14.62 0.88
CA ASN A 200 5.12 13.88 0.31
C ASN A 200 5.51 12.66 1.17
N LEU A 201 4.50 11.98 1.72
CA LEU A 201 4.67 10.79 2.54
C LEU A 201 4.27 9.53 1.76
N ILE A 202 5.00 8.47 2.04
CA ILE A 202 4.63 7.11 1.68
C ILE A 202 4.67 6.25 2.92
N VAL A 203 3.61 5.48 3.15
CA VAL A 203 3.50 4.60 4.31
C VAL A 203 3.28 3.17 3.86
N ILE A 204 4.12 2.27 4.37
CA ILE A 204 3.94 0.84 4.21
C ILE A 204 3.03 0.38 5.35
N ASP A 205 1.83 -0.07 4.99
CA ASP A 205 0.78 -0.50 5.91
C ASP A 205 0.79 -2.04 5.98
N ILE A 206 1.44 -2.55 7.03
CA ILE A 206 1.68 -3.98 7.25
C ILE A 206 0.57 -4.54 8.14
N ASP A 207 -0.25 -5.40 7.58
CA ASP A 207 -1.38 -6.00 8.28
C ASP A 207 -0.98 -7.24 9.11
N ALA A 208 -1.70 -7.46 10.21
CA ALA A 208 -1.52 -8.60 11.12
C ALA A 208 -2.67 -9.62 11.03
N HIS A 209 -3.46 -9.60 9.96
CA HIS A 209 -4.66 -10.42 9.88
C HIS A 209 -4.29 -11.90 9.69
N SER A 210 -4.65 -12.75 10.66
CA SER A 210 -4.52 -14.19 10.49
C SER A 210 -5.50 -14.66 9.39
N ALA A 211 -4.98 -14.89 8.19
CA ALA A 211 -5.73 -15.41 7.06
C ALA A 211 -4.95 -16.56 6.42
N SER A 212 -5.66 -17.47 5.75
CA SER A 212 -4.98 -18.49 4.95
C SER A 212 -4.10 -17.80 3.90
N ALA A 213 -2.81 -18.16 3.89
CA ALA A 213 -1.89 -17.65 2.88
C ALA A 213 -2.45 -18.00 1.48
N PRO A 214 -2.40 -17.05 0.53
CA PRO A 214 -2.75 -17.34 -0.85
C PRO A 214 -1.69 -18.26 -1.46
N ASP A 215 -1.94 -18.69 -2.70
CA ASP A 215 -0.92 -19.37 -3.49
C ASP A 215 0.42 -18.58 -3.49
N ARG A 216 1.54 -19.31 -3.48
CA ARG A 216 2.89 -18.73 -3.38
C ARG A 216 3.16 -17.66 -4.43
N SER A 217 2.59 -17.78 -5.63
CA SER A 217 2.71 -16.80 -6.71
C SER A 217 2.10 -15.43 -6.39
N ARG A 218 1.24 -15.36 -5.38
CA ARG A 218 0.52 -14.15 -4.96
C ARG A 218 1.12 -13.47 -3.72
N LEU A 219 2.11 -14.09 -3.07
CA LEU A 219 2.72 -13.54 -1.87
C LEU A 219 3.57 -12.31 -2.19
N LEU A 220 4.38 -12.39 -3.24
CA LEU A 220 5.24 -11.31 -3.74
C LEU A 220 4.95 -11.12 -5.24
N PRO A 221 3.99 -10.24 -5.61
CA PRO A 221 3.56 -10.09 -7.00
C PRO A 221 4.76 -9.86 -7.92
N GLY A 222 4.99 -10.67 -8.96
CA GLY A 222 6.12 -10.50 -9.88
C GLY A 222 7.48 -11.02 -9.38
N ILE A 223 7.54 -11.69 -8.22
CA ILE A 223 8.70 -12.43 -7.75
C ILE A 223 8.29 -13.90 -7.57
N PRO A 224 8.76 -14.83 -8.42
CA PRO A 224 8.47 -16.24 -8.24
C PRO A 224 9.16 -16.75 -6.96
N ILE A 225 8.41 -17.46 -6.12
CA ILE A 225 8.94 -18.14 -4.94
C ILE A 225 9.05 -19.62 -5.29
N HIS A 226 10.27 -20.14 -5.31
CA HIS A 226 10.54 -21.54 -5.64
C HIS A 226 9.98 -22.50 -4.57
N ASP A 227 9.54 -23.69 -4.97
CA ASP A 227 8.93 -24.70 -4.10
C ASP A 227 9.85 -25.21 -2.98
N SER A 228 11.16 -25.02 -3.13
CA SER A 228 12.14 -25.32 -2.09
C SER A 228 12.16 -24.32 -0.94
N VAL A 229 11.45 -23.20 -1.06
CA VAL A 229 11.30 -22.23 0.03
C VAL A 229 10.19 -22.73 0.94
N ASP A 230 10.58 -23.13 2.14
CA ASP A 230 9.63 -23.46 3.19
C ASP A 230 8.87 -22.18 3.61
N LEU A 231 7.56 -22.19 3.43
CA LEU A 231 6.65 -21.11 3.79
C LEU A 231 5.78 -21.48 5.01
N ASP A 232 6.08 -22.60 5.68
CA ASP A 232 5.32 -23.06 6.83
C ASP A 232 5.32 -22.01 7.95
N GLY A 233 4.10 -21.63 8.35
CA GLY A 233 3.88 -20.62 9.38
C GLY A 233 3.94 -19.16 8.91
N LEU A 234 4.03 -18.89 7.60
CA LEU A 234 3.72 -17.58 7.04
C LEU A 234 2.23 -17.27 7.26
N ALA A 235 1.91 -16.21 8.00
CA ALA A 235 0.56 -15.97 8.50
C ALA A 235 0.04 -14.53 8.31
N SER A 236 0.93 -13.58 8.05
CA SER A 236 0.59 -12.15 8.04
C SER A 236 1.44 -11.32 7.09
N GLY A 237 1.11 -10.04 6.95
CA GLY A 237 1.90 -9.05 6.22
C GLY A 237 3.31 -8.86 6.76
N PHE A 238 3.52 -9.09 8.07
CA PHE A 238 4.87 -9.03 8.64
C PHE A 238 5.76 -10.13 8.07
N ASP A 239 5.20 -11.32 7.87
CA ASP A 239 5.96 -12.46 7.37
C ASP A 239 6.34 -12.26 5.90
N THR A 240 5.42 -11.73 5.08
CA THR A 240 5.70 -11.43 3.66
C THR A 240 6.62 -10.23 3.48
N MET A 241 6.50 -9.21 4.32
CA MET A 241 7.44 -8.08 4.32
C MET A 241 8.85 -8.53 4.70
N ALA A 242 8.97 -9.38 5.74
CA ALA A 242 10.25 -9.95 6.13
C ALA A 242 10.83 -10.89 5.07
N LEU A 243 9.99 -11.66 4.38
CA LEU A 243 10.40 -12.51 3.24
C LEU A 243 10.93 -11.66 2.08
N LEU A 244 10.23 -10.58 1.71
CA LEU A 244 10.67 -9.66 0.66
C LEU A 244 12.00 -8.98 1.00
N ALA A 245 12.13 -8.50 2.25
CA ALA A 245 13.37 -7.89 2.72
C ALA A 245 14.54 -8.90 2.70
N ALA A 246 14.30 -10.14 3.13
CA ALA A 246 15.30 -11.20 3.09
C ALA A 246 15.70 -11.55 1.64
N TYR A 247 14.73 -11.62 0.71
CA TYR A 247 15.00 -11.82 -0.72
C TYR A 247 15.90 -10.72 -1.31
N ARG A 248 15.67 -9.46 -0.89
CA ARG A 248 16.50 -8.32 -1.31
C ARG A 248 17.79 -8.15 -0.49
N GLN A 249 18.02 -8.99 0.53
CA GLN A 249 19.12 -8.84 1.50
C GLN A 249 19.14 -7.45 2.16
N GLN A 250 17.95 -6.96 2.50
CA GLN A 250 17.73 -5.64 3.10
C GLN A 250 17.15 -5.75 4.51
N VAL A 251 17.17 -4.64 5.25
CA VAL A 251 16.49 -4.53 6.54
C VAL A 251 14.99 -4.57 6.31
N ASP A 252 14.29 -5.43 7.07
CA ASP A 252 12.83 -5.48 7.13
C ASP A 252 12.27 -4.12 7.59
N PRO A 253 11.43 -3.43 6.78
CA PRO A 253 10.79 -2.17 7.16
C PRO A 253 10.05 -2.24 8.50
N ALA A 254 9.49 -3.39 8.87
CA ALA A 254 8.84 -3.54 10.18
C ALA A 254 9.83 -3.38 11.36
N LYS A 255 11.13 -3.61 11.11
CA LYS A 255 12.23 -3.52 12.08
C LYS A 255 13.08 -2.24 11.92
N ASP A 256 12.78 -1.39 10.95
CA ASP A 256 13.51 -0.16 10.70
C ASP A 256 13.30 0.84 11.86
N THR A 257 14.27 0.91 12.77
CA THR A 257 14.25 1.82 13.93
C THR A 257 14.64 3.24 13.58
N THR A 258 15.05 3.52 12.34
CA THR A 258 15.52 4.84 11.91
C THR A 258 14.39 5.74 11.42
N THR A 259 13.18 5.18 11.25
CA THR A 259 12.01 5.89 10.76
C THR A 259 10.82 5.85 11.74
N LEU A 260 9.85 6.74 11.55
CA LEU A 260 8.61 6.75 12.31
C LEU A 260 7.80 5.48 12.01
N ARG A 261 7.46 4.74 13.07
CA ARG A 261 6.61 3.55 13.02
C ARG A 261 5.45 3.71 13.98
N VAL A 262 4.27 3.23 13.59
CA VAL A 262 3.03 3.36 14.37
C VAL A 262 2.29 2.03 14.35
N ARG A 263 2.10 1.43 15.52
CA ARG A 263 1.28 0.23 15.68
C ARG A 263 -0.19 0.59 15.51
N THR A 264 -0.91 -0.19 14.71
CA THR A 264 -2.34 0.00 14.50
C THR A 264 -3.14 -0.78 15.54
N PRO A 265 -4.39 -0.35 15.83
CA PRO A 265 -5.23 -1.07 16.79
C PRO A 265 -5.54 -2.53 16.42
N SER A 266 -5.51 -2.87 15.14
CA SER A 266 -5.68 -4.24 14.64
C SER A 266 -4.44 -5.12 14.80
N GLY A 267 -3.36 -4.60 15.38
CA GLY A 267 -2.08 -5.30 15.57
C GLY A 267 -1.09 -5.15 14.41
N GLY A 268 -1.47 -4.43 13.35
CA GLY A 268 -0.61 -4.09 12.22
C GLY A 268 0.40 -2.98 12.53
N LEU A 269 1.12 -2.52 11.50
CA LEU A 269 2.16 -1.50 11.62
C LEU A 269 2.18 -0.60 10.39
N HIS A 270 2.08 0.71 10.62
CA HIS A 270 2.43 1.72 9.63
C HIS A 270 3.93 2.06 9.74
N VAL A 271 4.69 1.91 8.66
CA VAL A 271 6.09 2.35 8.54
C VAL A 271 6.13 3.55 7.61
N TRP A 272 6.47 4.73 8.14
CA TRP A 272 6.37 5.99 7.43
C TRP A 272 7.69 6.33 6.78
N TYR A 273 7.66 6.81 5.54
CA TYR A 273 8.82 7.37 4.85
C TYR A 273 8.45 8.69 4.18
N ARG A 274 9.44 9.57 4.03
CA ARG A 274 9.31 10.80 3.25
C ARG A 274 9.92 10.61 1.86
N LEU A 275 9.34 11.27 0.88
CA LEU A 275 9.92 11.39 -0.45
C LEU A 275 10.90 12.57 -0.44
N ALA A 276 12.14 12.34 -0.88
CA ALA A 276 13.17 13.38 -0.98
C ALA A 276 12.86 14.38 -2.12
N THR A 277 12.01 13.99 -3.07
CA THR A 277 11.64 14.80 -4.24
C THR A 277 10.18 14.53 -4.60
N SER A 278 9.47 15.59 -4.99
CA SER A 278 8.08 15.54 -5.47
C SER A 278 7.96 15.07 -6.94
N LYS A 279 9.10 14.84 -7.63
CA LYS A 279 9.11 14.43 -9.05
C LYS A 279 8.51 13.04 -9.28
N ILE A 280 8.70 12.13 -8.34
CA ILE A 280 8.16 10.77 -8.42
C ILE A 280 6.95 10.69 -7.51
N ARG A 281 5.79 10.37 -8.08
CA ARG A 281 4.56 10.15 -7.31
C ARG A 281 4.28 8.66 -7.22
N TYR A 282 3.72 8.26 -6.08
CA TYR A 282 3.31 6.88 -5.82
C TYR A 282 1.81 6.84 -5.56
N ARG A 283 1.09 5.91 -6.18
CA ARG A 283 -0.33 5.68 -5.92
C ARG A 283 -0.50 4.83 -4.66
N SER A 284 -1.58 5.06 -3.93
CA SER A 284 -1.98 4.17 -2.85
C SER A 284 -2.46 2.82 -3.39
N SER A 285 -2.21 1.75 -2.63
CA SER A 285 -2.91 0.47 -2.74
C SER A 285 -3.71 0.22 -1.47
N ALA A 286 -4.93 -0.29 -1.61
CA ALA A 286 -5.81 -0.56 -0.48
C ALA A 286 -6.59 -1.85 -0.71
N GLY A 287 -6.50 -2.75 0.27
CA GLY A 287 -7.13 -4.06 0.20
C GLY A 287 -6.46 -4.95 -0.85
N SER A 288 -6.74 -6.25 -0.77
CA SER A 288 -6.14 -7.34 -1.57
C SER A 288 -6.38 -7.28 -3.09
N SER A 289 -6.57 -6.09 -3.66
CA SER A 289 -6.66 -5.83 -5.09
C SER A 289 -5.48 -6.50 -5.80
N PRO A 290 -5.73 -7.47 -6.70
CA PRO A 290 -4.67 -8.24 -7.35
C PRO A 290 -3.84 -7.42 -8.33
N LYS A 291 -4.16 -6.13 -8.57
CA LYS A 291 -3.52 -5.31 -9.61
C LYS A 291 -2.28 -4.55 -9.13
N VAL A 292 -2.25 -4.12 -7.87
CA VAL A 292 -1.17 -3.27 -7.32
C VAL A 292 -1.11 -3.53 -5.81
N ALA A 293 -0.23 -4.43 -5.37
CA ALA A 293 0.06 -4.72 -3.96
C ALA A 293 1.57 -4.89 -3.81
N LEU A 294 2.15 -4.43 -2.70
CA LEU A 294 3.59 -4.56 -2.47
C LEU A 294 3.94 -6.02 -2.14
N ALA A 295 3.15 -6.60 -1.24
CA ALA A 295 3.14 -8.02 -0.88
C ALA A 295 1.75 -8.39 -0.34
N TRP A 296 1.46 -9.68 -0.17
CA TRP A 296 0.24 -10.11 0.51
C TRP A 296 0.18 -9.52 1.91
N GLN A 297 -0.93 -8.85 2.24
CA GLN A 297 -1.14 -8.11 3.49
C GLN A 297 -0.18 -6.94 3.74
N VAL A 298 0.39 -6.36 2.66
CA VAL A 298 1.21 -5.15 2.73
C VAL A 298 0.69 -4.13 1.72
N ASP A 299 -0.03 -3.14 2.25
CA ASP A 299 -0.60 -2.02 1.51
C ASP A 299 0.35 -0.82 1.47
N VAL A 300 0.11 0.11 0.55
CA VAL A 300 0.87 1.35 0.40
C VAL A 300 -0.08 2.54 0.50
N ARG A 301 0.18 3.48 1.39
CA ARG A 301 -0.58 4.73 1.50
C ARG A 301 0.29 5.88 0.99
N ALA A 302 -0.16 6.55 -0.06
CA ALA A 302 0.57 7.59 -0.77
C ALA A 302 -0.43 8.56 -1.44
N GLU A 303 -0.20 8.98 -2.69
CA GLU A 303 -1.13 9.81 -3.45
C GLU A 303 -2.53 9.17 -3.49
N GLY A 304 -3.57 10.01 -3.37
CA GLY A 304 -4.96 9.55 -3.34
C GLY A 304 -5.36 8.79 -2.07
N GLY A 305 -4.53 8.81 -1.03
CA GLY A 305 -4.80 8.14 0.24
C GLY A 305 -4.44 8.98 1.46
N TYR A 306 -4.84 8.47 2.62
CA TYR A 306 -4.55 9.06 3.93
C TYR A 306 -4.27 7.98 4.95
N ILE A 307 -3.71 8.40 6.08
CA ILE A 307 -3.40 7.58 7.25
C ILE A 307 -3.96 8.24 8.50
N VAL A 308 -4.16 7.43 9.52
CA VAL A 308 -4.48 7.92 10.86
C VAL A 308 -3.19 8.33 11.55
N ALA A 309 -3.16 9.55 12.11
CA ALA A 309 -1.97 10.09 12.78
C ALA A 309 -1.66 9.34 14.09
N PRO A 310 -0.38 9.25 14.50
CA PRO A 310 0.01 8.65 15.78
C PRO A 310 -0.76 9.27 16.95
N THR A 311 -1.03 8.49 17.99
CA THR A 311 -1.82 8.82 19.19
C THR A 311 -3.32 9.04 18.98
N THR A 312 -3.81 9.03 17.75
CA THR A 312 -5.24 9.09 17.48
C THR A 312 -5.94 7.84 18.03
N ARG A 313 -7.04 8.06 18.76
CA ARG A 313 -7.88 6.99 19.32
C ARG A 313 -9.08 6.72 18.42
N THR A 314 -9.29 5.44 18.14
CA THR A 314 -10.48 4.91 17.49
C THR A 314 -11.24 3.98 18.44
N ARG A 315 -12.43 3.53 18.05
CA ARG A 315 -13.18 2.50 18.79
C ARG A 315 -12.44 1.17 18.90
N GLN A 316 -11.51 0.88 17.98
CA GLN A 316 -10.69 -0.34 18.02
C GLN A 316 -9.46 -0.22 18.92
N GLY A 317 -9.07 1.01 19.30
CA GLY A 317 -7.88 1.29 20.08
C GLY A 317 -7.10 2.50 19.57
N THR A 318 -5.89 2.66 20.09
CA THR A 318 -5.02 3.81 19.80
C THR A 318 -3.97 3.45 18.76
N TYR A 319 -3.65 4.38 17.87
CA TYR A 319 -2.48 4.28 16.99
C TYR A 319 -1.23 4.63 17.80
N GLU A 320 -0.37 3.66 18.10
CA GLU A 320 0.71 3.84 19.07
C GLU A 320 2.07 4.03 18.38
N PRO A 321 2.78 5.16 18.57
CA PRO A 321 4.12 5.31 18.03
C PRO A 321 5.08 4.29 18.67
N VAL A 322 5.96 3.70 17.85
CA VAL A 322 6.92 2.67 18.27
C VAL A 322 8.34 3.25 18.29
N GLY A 323 9.07 3.06 19.40
CA GLY A 323 10.43 3.58 19.58
C GLY A 323 10.45 5.09 19.88
N ALA A 324 11.61 5.74 19.70
CA ALA A 324 11.79 7.17 19.98
C ALA A 324 11.67 8.07 18.73
N VAL A 325 11.74 7.51 17.53
CA VAL A 325 11.70 8.29 16.28
C VAL A 325 10.29 8.85 16.04
N ARG A 326 10.21 10.14 15.72
CA ARG A 326 8.94 10.86 15.47
C ARG A 326 8.82 11.47 14.08
N HIS A 327 9.89 11.41 13.29
CA HIS A 327 9.91 11.94 11.94
C HIS A 327 10.23 10.81 10.94
N PRO A 328 9.55 10.77 9.78
CA PRO A 328 9.86 9.81 8.72
C PRO A 328 11.27 10.03 8.15
N ALA A 329 12.00 8.93 7.98
CA ALA A 329 13.26 8.90 7.24
C ALA A 329 13.00 8.93 5.71
N PRO A 330 14.00 9.27 4.88
CA PRO A 330 13.90 9.11 3.43
C PRO A 330 13.50 7.69 3.02
N LEU A 331 12.68 7.56 1.99
CA LEU A 331 12.33 6.26 1.39
C LEU A 331 13.60 5.51 0.94
N PRO A 332 13.86 4.28 1.44
CA PRO A 332 15.00 3.49 0.99
C PRO A 332 14.93 3.16 -0.50
N ALA A 333 16.07 3.27 -1.21
CA ALA A 333 16.13 3.07 -2.66
C ALA A 333 15.66 1.68 -3.11
N TRP A 334 15.91 0.64 -2.31
CA TRP A 334 15.45 -0.72 -2.61
C TRP A 334 13.92 -0.81 -2.56
N LEU A 335 13.29 -0.16 -1.58
CA LEU A 335 11.85 -0.14 -1.42
C LEU A 335 11.19 0.71 -2.52
N ALA A 336 11.81 1.82 -2.92
CA ALA A 336 11.41 2.58 -4.09
C ALA A 336 11.43 1.72 -5.38
N SER A 337 12.43 0.85 -5.52
CA SER A 337 12.52 -0.09 -6.64
C SER A 337 11.42 -1.15 -6.60
N GLU A 338 11.07 -1.66 -5.41
CA GLU A 338 9.95 -2.59 -5.24
C GLU A 338 8.62 -1.94 -5.61
N LEU A 339 8.40 -0.68 -5.19
CA LEU A 339 7.20 0.08 -5.54
C LEU A 339 7.10 0.35 -7.05
N ALA A 340 8.22 0.57 -7.74
CA ALA A 340 8.24 0.65 -9.19
C ALA A 340 7.85 -0.70 -9.82
N ARG A 341 8.43 -1.79 -9.34
CA ARG A 341 8.19 -3.16 -9.80
C ARG A 341 6.72 -3.58 -9.66
N THR A 342 6.06 -3.17 -8.57
CA THR A 342 4.64 -3.48 -8.31
C THR A 342 3.67 -2.47 -8.93
N GLY A 343 4.17 -1.54 -9.73
CA GLY A 343 3.36 -0.58 -10.46
C GLY A 343 2.76 0.53 -9.58
N HIS A 344 3.36 0.83 -8.43
CA HIS A 344 2.92 1.94 -7.58
C HIS A 344 3.39 3.30 -8.10
N VAL A 345 4.49 3.35 -8.86
CA VAL A 345 4.95 4.59 -9.47
C VAL A 345 3.88 5.11 -10.45
N VAL A 346 3.54 6.39 -10.29
CA VAL A 346 2.70 7.14 -11.22
C VAL A 346 3.67 7.89 -12.12
N GLU A 347 3.93 7.33 -13.30
CA GLU A 347 4.63 8.07 -14.33
C GLU A 347 3.82 9.34 -14.66
N PRO A 348 4.47 10.50 -14.87
CA PRO A 348 3.81 11.65 -15.44
C PRO A 348 3.21 11.18 -16.76
N GLN A 349 1.89 11.08 -16.81
CA GLN A 349 1.18 10.75 -18.03
C GLN A 349 1.61 11.80 -19.06
N GLN A 350 2.40 11.39 -20.06
CA GLN A 350 2.63 12.24 -21.22
C GLN A 350 1.25 12.67 -21.69
N ALA A 351 1.02 14.00 -21.72
CA ALA A 351 -0.24 14.55 -22.13
C ALA A 351 -0.66 13.83 -23.43
N PRO A 352 -1.86 13.23 -23.49
CA PRO A 352 -2.25 12.48 -24.67
C PRO A 352 -2.05 13.39 -25.86
N THR A 353 -1.10 13.04 -26.73
CA THR A 353 -0.87 13.74 -27.99
C THR A 353 -2.23 13.80 -28.65
N THR A 354 -2.73 15.02 -28.82
CA THR A 354 -4.06 15.29 -29.35
C THR A 354 -4.05 14.76 -30.78
N THR A 355 -4.38 13.47 -30.93
CA THR A 355 -4.58 12.88 -32.23
C THR A 355 -5.86 13.50 -32.73
N ILE A 356 -5.71 14.37 -33.72
CA ILE A 356 -6.80 14.94 -34.50
C ILE A 356 -7.77 13.78 -34.79
N PRO A 357 -9.06 13.86 -34.41
CA PRO A 357 -9.98 12.76 -34.59
C PRO A 357 -10.06 12.42 -36.09
N ARG A 358 -9.42 11.34 -36.51
CA ARG A 358 -9.71 10.73 -37.81
C ARG A 358 -11.16 10.25 -37.74
N ALA A 359 -11.87 10.50 -38.84
CA ALA A 359 -13.32 10.34 -39.01
C ALA A 359 -13.92 9.21 -38.16
N ARG A 360 -14.98 9.55 -37.40
CA ARG A 360 -15.79 8.64 -36.59
C ARG A 360 -16.02 7.33 -37.36
N GLY A 361 -15.31 6.27 -36.97
CA GLY A 361 -15.66 4.92 -37.38
C GLY A 361 -17.11 4.66 -37.00
N THR A 362 -17.87 4.03 -37.89
CA THR A 362 -19.27 3.71 -37.68
C THR A 362 -19.47 3.05 -36.32
N ARG A 363 -20.33 3.63 -35.47
CA ARG A 363 -20.80 3.02 -34.24
C ARG A 363 -21.20 1.58 -34.56
N SER A 364 -20.55 0.61 -33.95
CA SER A 364 -20.99 -0.79 -33.96
C SER A 364 -21.38 -1.18 -32.55
N PRO A 365 -22.56 -0.74 -32.06
CA PRO A 365 -23.02 -1.05 -30.70
C PRO A 365 -23.04 -2.56 -30.47
N ARG A 366 -23.40 -3.35 -31.49
CA ARG A 366 -23.44 -4.82 -31.40
C ARG A 366 -22.09 -5.44 -31.02
N ALA A 367 -20.98 -4.95 -31.57
CA ALA A 367 -19.66 -5.49 -31.23
C ALA A 367 -19.23 -5.10 -29.80
N ALA A 368 -19.59 -3.90 -29.36
CA ALA A 368 -19.33 -3.44 -28.00
C ALA A 368 -20.17 -4.20 -26.96
N HIS A 369 -21.44 -4.44 -27.26
CA HIS A 369 -22.33 -5.25 -26.44
C HIS A 369 -21.83 -6.70 -26.31
N ARG A 370 -21.29 -7.33 -27.38
CA ARG A 370 -20.66 -8.66 -27.26
C ARG A 370 -19.52 -8.75 -26.24
N VAL A 371 -18.80 -7.65 -26.01
CA VAL A 371 -17.72 -7.59 -25.01
C VAL A 371 -18.28 -7.27 -23.62
N LEU A 372 -19.29 -6.41 -23.55
CA LEU A 372 -19.80 -5.88 -22.28
C LEU A 372 -20.88 -6.74 -21.63
N ASP A 373 -21.76 -7.35 -22.42
CA ASP A 373 -22.90 -8.13 -21.92
C ASP A 373 -22.45 -9.30 -21.02
N PRO A 374 -21.39 -10.09 -21.36
CA PRO A 374 -20.92 -11.14 -20.46
C PRO A 374 -20.44 -10.62 -19.09
N LEU A 375 -19.91 -9.39 -19.04
CA LEU A 375 -19.48 -8.75 -17.79
C LEU A 375 -20.69 -8.26 -16.98
N LEU A 376 -21.72 -7.75 -17.65
CA LEU A 376 -22.99 -7.41 -17.00
C LEU A 376 -23.68 -8.65 -16.44
N ASP A 377 -23.66 -9.78 -17.17
CA ASP A 377 -24.21 -11.06 -16.71
C ASP A 377 -23.48 -11.59 -15.47
N GLU A 378 -22.16 -11.42 -15.38
CA GLU A 378 -21.39 -11.75 -14.19
C GLU A 378 -21.79 -10.91 -12.97
N VAL A 379 -22.05 -9.61 -13.17
CA VAL A 379 -22.52 -8.70 -12.12
C VAL A 379 -23.93 -9.07 -11.69
N ALA A 380 -24.83 -9.33 -12.65
CA ALA A 380 -26.20 -9.75 -12.38
C ALA A 380 -26.26 -11.05 -11.57
N ARG A 381 -25.45 -12.05 -11.94
CA ARG A 381 -25.35 -13.34 -11.23
C ARG A 381 -24.91 -13.22 -9.78
N CYS A 382 -24.21 -12.15 -9.38
CA CYS A 382 -23.91 -11.95 -7.97
C CYS A 382 -25.19 -11.82 -7.11
N GLY A 383 -26.32 -11.37 -7.69
CA GLY A 383 -27.60 -11.29 -7.01
C GLY A 383 -28.14 -12.63 -6.49
N THR A 384 -27.65 -13.78 -6.99
CA THR A 384 -28.11 -15.10 -6.56
C THR A 384 -27.48 -15.57 -5.24
N VAL A 385 -26.47 -14.87 -4.73
CA VAL A 385 -25.87 -15.14 -3.43
C VAL A 385 -25.95 -13.88 -2.56
N PRO A 386 -26.22 -13.99 -1.25
CA PRO A 386 -26.45 -12.82 -0.40
C PRO A 386 -25.17 -12.00 -0.16
N GLU A 387 -24.00 -12.64 -0.07
CA GLU A 387 -22.71 -11.97 0.17
C GLU A 387 -21.57 -12.63 -0.62
N GLY A 388 -20.44 -11.93 -0.78
CA GLY A 388 -19.29 -12.43 -1.53
C GLY A 388 -19.46 -12.42 -3.06
N ALA A 389 -18.84 -13.37 -3.76
CA ALA A 389 -18.81 -13.52 -5.23
C ALA A 389 -17.98 -12.51 -6.05
N ALA A 390 -17.01 -11.84 -5.42
CA ALA A 390 -16.14 -10.85 -6.07
C ALA A 390 -16.91 -9.74 -6.80
N PHE A 391 -18.10 -9.37 -6.27
CA PHE A 391 -19.02 -8.41 -6.89
C PHE A 391 -18.35 -7.08 -7.24
N THR A 392 -17.63 -6.47 -6.29
CA THR A 392 -16.90 -5.21 -6.48
C THR A 392 -15.91 -5.28 -7.64
N GLU A 393 -15.18 -6.38 -7.76
CA GLU A 393 -14.20 -6.58 -8.84
C GLU A 393 -14.88 -6.72 -10.20
N LYS A 394 -15.95 -7.53 -10.27
CA LYS A 394 -16.74 -7.72 -11.50
C LYS A 394 -17.39 -6.42 -11.96
N LEU A 395 -18.00 -5.67 -11.04
CA LEU A 395 -18.60 -4.37 -11.33
C LEU A 395 -17.56 -3.36 -11.82
N ASN A 396 -16.40 -3.29 -11.15
CA ASN A 396 -15.31 -2.42 -11.57
C ASN A 396 -14.79 -2.81 -12.97
N ARG A 397 -14.65 -4.11 -13.26
CA ARG A 397 -14.24 -4.60 -14.58
C ARG A 397 -15.23 -4.25 -15.68
N ALA A 398 -16.53 -4.40 -15.42
CA ALA A 398 -17.60 -4.00 -16.33
C ALA A 398 -17.56 -2.49 -16.58
N ALA A 399 -17.49 -1.67 -15.53
CA ALA A 399 -17.42 -0.21 -15.62
C ALA A 399 -16.16 0.29 -16.34
N PHE A 400 -15.00 -0.29 -16.06
CA PHE A 400 -13.74 0.03 -16.75
C PHE A 400 -13.81 -0.29 -18.25
N THR A 401 -14.36 -1.46 -18.61
CA THR A 401 -14.51 -1.85 -20.03
C THR A 401 -15.49 -0.95 -20.75
N ALA A 402 -16.63 -0.63 -20.12
CA ALA A 402 -17.63 0.30 -20.64
C ALA A 402 -17.05 1.71 -20.88
N GLY A 403 -16.24 2.22 -19.94
CA GLY A 403 -15.59 3.52 -20.08
C GLY A 403 -14.65 3.58 -21.28
N GLY A 404 -13.86 2.51 -21.49
CA GLY A 404 -12.98 2.40 -22.67
C GLY A 404 -13.76 2.33 -24.00
N LEU A 405 -14.86 1.57 -24.04
CA LEU A 405 -15.74 1.46 -25.22
C LEU A 405 -16.46 2.78 -25.53
N ALA A 406 -16.92 3.50 -24.51
CA ALA A 406 -17.56 4.80 -24.65
C ALA A 406 -16.56 5.85 -25.16
N ALA A 407 -15.35 5.91 -24.59
CA ALA A 407 -14.29 6.81 -25.06
C ALA A 407 -13.82 6.51 -26.49
N ALA A 408 -13.87 5.23 -26.91
CA ALA A 408 -13.63 4.84 -28.30
C ALA A 408 -14.81 5.12 -29.25
N GLY A 409 -15.92 5.68 -28.75
CA GLY A 409 -17.10 6.05 -29.52
C GLY A 409 -18.04 4.90 -29.87
N HIS A 410 -17.87 3.73 -29.25
CA HIS A 410 -18.70 2.55 -29.54
C HIS A 410 -20.00 2.50 -28.74
N LEU A 411 -20.05 3.14 -27.57
CA LEU A 411 -21.21 3.21 -26.68
C LEU A 411 -21.47 4.65 -26.21
N ASP A 412 -22.71 4.93 -25.80
CA ASP A 412 -23.07 6.17 -25.12
C ASP A 412 -22.80 6.06 -23.61
N GLU A 413 -22.05 7.00 -23.04
CA GLU A 413 -21.64 6.91 -21.62
C GLU A 413 -22.83 7.04 -20.67
N SER A 414 -23.80 7.92 -20.96
CA SER A 414 -24.99 8.07 -20.12
C SER A 414 -25.82 6.78 -20.09
N ALA A 415 -26.13 6.23 -21.27
CA ALA A 415 -26.92 5.00 -21.37
C ALA A 415 -26.23 3.82 -20.67
N ILE A 416 -24.90 3.69 -20.79
CA ILE A 416 -24.20 2.57 -20.15
C ILE A 416 -24.02 2.75 -18.64
N ARG A 417 -23.89 3.98 -18.17
CA ARG A 417 -23.89 4.29 -16.74
C ARG A 417 -25.23 3.91 -16.11
N GLU A 418 -26.34 4.21 -16.76
CA GLU A 418 -27.68 3.81 -16.32
C GLU A 418 -27.81 2.29 -16.26
N LEU A 419 -27.39 1.58 -17.32
CA LEU A 419 -27.44 0.12 -17.36
C LEU A 419 -26.60 -0.53 -16.24
N LEU A 420 -25.34 -0.11 -16.07
CA LEU A 420 -24.45 -0.60 -15.01
C LEU A 420 -25.05 -0.35 -13.62
N THR A 421 -25.66 0.83 -13.42
CA THR A 421 -26.28 1.21 -12.13
C THR A 421 -27.48 0.32 -11.84
N ALA A 422 -28.37 0.13 -12.81
CA ALA A 422 -29.52 -0.75 -12.69
C ALA A 422 -29.07 -2.19 -12.36
N THR A 423 -28.14 -2.76 -13.14
CA THR A 423 -27.63 -4.12 -12.90
C THR A 423 -27.00 -4.26 -11.52
N ALA A 424 -26.20 -3.30 -11.08
CA ALA A 424 -25.55 -3.34 -9.77
C ALA A 424 -26.54 -3.19 -8.62
N HIS A 425 -27.53 -2.32 -8.75
CA HIS A 425 -28.58 -2.12 -7.73
C HIS A 425 -29.52 -3.31 -7.64
N THR A 426 -29.83 -3.99 -8.74
CA THR A 426 -30.57 -5.26 -8.70
C THR A 426 -29.77 -6.36 -7.99
N ALA A 427 -28.46 -6.45 -8.25
CA ALA A 427 -27.62 -7.47 -7.61
C ALA A 427 -27.37 -7.19 -6.11
N ARG A 428 -27.24 -5.91 -5.72
CA ARG A 428 -26.90 -5.47 -4.35
C ARG A 428 -27.67 -4.20 -3.97
N PRO A 429 -28.98 -4.27 -3.67
CA PRO A 429 -29.81 -3.10 -3.41
C PRO A 429 -29.48 -2.38 -2.09
N TRP A 430 -28.80 -3.04 -1.14
CA TRP A 430 -28.40 -2.44 0.13
C TRP A 430 -27.08 -1.63 0.08
N GLN A 431 -26.39 -1.58 -1.07
CA GLN A 431 -25.09 -0.88 -1.22
C GLN A 431 -25.06 0.13 -2.38
N THR A 432 -26.19 0.77 -2.69
CA THR A 432 -26.35 1.68 -3.86
C THR A 432 -25.24 2.72 -3.98
N SER A 433 -24.91 3.43 -2.90
CA SER A 433 -23.86 4.46 -2.90
C SER A 433 -22.46 3.93 -3.20
N HIS A 434 -22.16 2.71 -2.74
CA HIS A 434 -20.88 2.03 -2.99
C HIS A 434 -20.80 1.56 -4.45
N ASN A 435 -21.88 0.98 -4.97
CA ASN A 435 -22.00 0.53 -6.36
C ASN A 435 -21.77 1.69 -7.34
N GLU A 436 -22.43 2.82 -7.11
CA GLU A 436 -22.26 4.04 -7.92
C GLU A 436 -20.83 4.57 -7.89
N LYS A 437 -20.14 4.49 -6.73
CA LYS A 437 -18.74 4.90 -6.63
C LYS A 437 -17.85 4.02 -7.51
N ILE A 438 -18.04 2.69 -7.45
CA ILE A 438 -17.29 1.74 -8.29
C ILE A 438 -17.54 2.02 -9.77
N ILE A 439 -18.80 2.28 -10.16
CA ILE A 439 -19.17 2.59 -11.55
C ILE A 439 -18.52 3.90 -12.01
N HIS A 440 -18.55 4.94 -11.18
CA HIS A 440 -17.92 6.22 -11.49
C HIS A 440 -16.41 6.09 -11.67
N ASP A 441 -15.71 5.52 -10.67
CA ASP A 441 -14.25 5.35 -10.70
C ASP A 441 -13.83 4.45 -11.87
N GLY A 442 -14.59 3.37 -12.12
CA GLY A 442 -14.36 2.43 -13.21
C GLY A 442 -14.53 3.08 -14.59
N LEU A 443 -15.65 3.77 -14.83
CA LEU A 443 -15.90 4.47 -16.10
C LEU A 443 -14.82 5.52 -16.39
N ALA A 444 -14.46 6.33 -15.39
CA ALA A 444 -13.41 7.34 -15.54
C ALA A 444 -12.04 6.72 -15.86
N ALA A 445 -11.65 5.67 -15.12
CA ALA A 445 -10.41 4.95 -15.39
C ALA A 445 -10.42 4.26 -16.77
N GLY A 446 -11.57 3.72 -17.18
CA GLY A 446 -11.75 3.12 -18.51
C GLY A 446 -11.64 4.14 -19.63
N ALA A 447 -12.27 5.31 -19.49
CA ALA A 447 -12.26 6.37 -20.49
C ALA A 447 -10.85 6.90 -20.78
N SER A 448 -9.96 6.86 -19.78
CA SER A 448 -8.54 7.18 -19.96
C SER A 448 -7.77 6.18 -20.85
N ARG A 449 -8.37 5.03 -21.16
CA ARG A 449 -7.79 3.95 -21.97
C ARG A 449 -8.82 3.45 -23.02
N PRO A 450 -9.05 4.22 -24.11
CA PRO A 450 -10.03 3.86 -25.13
C PRO A 450 -9.83 2.44 -25.68
N LEU A 451 -10.92 1.67 -25.75
CA LEU A 451 -10.92 0.28 -26.21
C LEU A 451 -11.44 0.21 -27.65
N HIS A 452 -10.53 0.16 -28.62
CA HIS A 452 -10.88 0.01 -30.02
C HIS A 452 -11.14 -1.46 -30.38
N LEU A 453 -12.33 -1.77 -30.86
CA LEU A 453 -12.68 -3.11 -31.36
C LEU A 453 -12.13 -3.27 -32.79
N LYS A 454 -11.16 -4.18 -32.98
CA LYS A 454 -10.64 -4.47 -34.32
C LYS A 454 -11.76 -5.00 -35.22
N GLY A 455 -12.02 -4.32 -36.34
CA GLY A 455 -12.85 -4.87 -37.41
C GLY A 455 -12.13 -6.06 -38.03
N ARG A 456 -12.73 -7.25 -37.99
CA ARG A 456 -12.43 -8.28 -38.98
C ARG A 456 -13.14 -7.84 -40.26
N SER A 457 -12.38 -7.30 -41.20
CA SER A 457 -12.75 -7.28 -42.62
C SER A 457 -12.81 -8.69 -43.16
#